data_AF-A0A3N5T400-F1
#
_entry.id   AF-A0A3N5T400-F1
#
_cell.length_a   1.000
_cell.length_b   1.000
_cell.length_c   1.000
_cell.angle_alpha   90.00
_cell.angle_beta   90.00
_cell.angle_gamma   90.00
#
_symmetry.space_group_name_H-M   'P 1'
#
loop_
_entity.id
_entity.type
_entity.pdbx_description
1 polymer ?
#
loop_
_entity_poly.entity_id
_entity_poly.type
_entity_poly.pdbx_seq_one_letter_code
_entity_poly.pdbx_strand_id
1 'polypeptide(L)'
;MKKIYLLLLLCLASNISSDPAGLENILRFPAKHAENYSFDLTSDLSSRVKIAPDFLINYLEIGDSTDRYDKYTLSVEDALLVEIYLTAIPAKFQDMMKQKCIGLFFVKDFMGGGMTDFVFDKSGNMYVYMILNPAILKTPLSEWIWYRDTSTFRMEEKYKISNSLGREYMGLIHTL
;
A
#
# COMPACT_ATOMS: atom_id res chain seq x y z
N MET A 1 33.56 -19.97 26.06
CA MET A 1 33.11 -19.18 24.88
C MET A 1 32.46 -20.01 23.77
N LYS A 2 32.92 -21.23 23.43
CA LYS A 2 32.30 -22.04 22.34
C LYS A 2 30.84 -22.51 22.57
N LYS A 3 30.38 -22.64 23.82
CA LYS A 3 29.00 -23.11 24.13
C LYS A 3 27.91 -22.03 23.93
N ILE A 4 28.26 -20.75 23.99
CA ILE A 4 27.31 -19.63 23.77
C ILE A 4 27.00 -19.43 22.29
N TYR A 5 27.99 -19.61 21.41
CA TYR A 5 27.78 -19.55 19.96
C TYR A 5 26.90 -20.70 19.44
N LEU A 6 26.99 -21.89 20.04
CA LEU A 6 26.14 -23.02 19.67
C LEU A 6 24.67 -22.79 20.07
N LEU A 7 24.43 -22.13 21.22
CA LEU A 7 23.08 -21.77 21.66
C LEU A 7 22.47 -20.66 20.77
N LEU A 8 23.26 -19.66 20.37
CA LEU A 8 22.84 -18.61 19.45
C LEU A 8 22.54 -19.12 18.03
N LEU A 9 23.30 -20.11 17.54
CA LEU A 9 23.01 -20.79 16.27
C LEU A 9 21.75 -21.66 16.31
N LEU A 10 21.46 -22.31 17.45
CA LEU A 10 20.22 -23.08 17.65
C LEU A 10 18.99 -22.16 17.75
N CYS A 11 19.10 -20.97 18.34
CA CYS A 11 18.02 -19.98 18.41
C CYS A 11 17.73 -19.26 17.08
N LEU A 12 18.71 -19.17 16.17
CA LEU A 12 18.51 -18.63 14.82
C LEU A 12 17.87 -19.65 13.88
N ALA A 13 18.10 -20.95 14.09
CA ALA A 13 17.44 -22.01 13.33
C ALA A 13 15.98 -22.26 13.75
N SER A 14 15.58 -21.88 14.97
CA SER A 14 14.23 -22.11 15.49
C SER A 14 13.19 -21.04 15.13
N ASN A 15 13.57 -19.96 14.45
CA ASN A 15 12.66 -18.89 14.03
C ASN A 15 12.39 -18.83 12.51
N ILE A 16 12.91 -19.80 11.75
CA ILE A 16 12.45 -20.06 10.38
C ILE A 16 11.41 -21.18 10.47
N SER A 17 10.33 -20.97 11.24
CA SER A 17 9.08 -21.64 10.90
C SER A 17 8.45 -20.81 9.79
N SER A 18 8.91 -21.04 8.55
CA SER A 18 8.04 -20.84 7.40
C SER A 18 6.86 -21.77 7.63
N ASP A 19 5.80 -21.32 8.32
CA ASP A 19 4.57 -22.07 8.48
C ASP A 19 4.00 -22.30 7.08
N PRO A 20 4.15 -23.51 6.50
CA PRO A 20 3.73 -23.74 5.14
C PRO A 20 2.22 -23.55 5.00
N ALA A 21 1.47 -23.85 6.08
CA ALA A 21 0.02 -23.65 6.13
C ALA A 21 -0.34 -22.15 6.12
N GLY A 22 0.48 -21.29 6.72
CA GLY A 22 0.30 -19.83 6.68
C GLY A 22 0.45 -19.28 5.26
N LEU A 23 1.50 -19.69 4.53
CA LEU A 23 1.72 -19.28 3.15
C LEU A 23 0.63 -19.83 2.21
N GLU A 24 0.26 -21.09 2.36
CA GLU A 24 -0.80 -21.74 1.57
C GLU A 24 -2.16 -21.08 1.79
N ASN A 25 -2.45 -20.66 3.03
CA ASN A 25 -3.66 -19.89 3.35
C ASN A 25 -3.66 -18.47 2.76
N ILE A 26 -2.50 -17.82 2.61
CA ILE A 26 -2.41 -16.52 1.95
C ILE A 26 -2.58 -16.69 0.43
N LEU A 27 -1.92 -17.70 -0.14
CA LEU A 27 -1.99 -17.99 -1.58
C LEU A 27 -3.35 -18.54 -2.03
N ARG A 28 -4.32 -18.80 -1.16
CA ARG A 28 -5.66 -19.18 -1.61
C ARG A 28 -6.44 -18.01 -2.24
N PHE A 29 -6.06 -16.77 -1.96
CA PHE A 29 -6.77 -15.59 -2.44
C PHE A 29 -6.30 -15.21 -3.85
N PRO A 30 -7.21 -14.99 -4.82
CA PRO A 30 -6.84 -14.53 -6.16
C PRO A 30 -6.00 -13.24 -6.15
N ALA A 31 -6.23 -12.38 -5.16
CA ALA A 31 -5.47 -11.13 -4.98
C ALA A 31 -3.97 -11.32 -4.69
N LYS A 32 -3.51 -12.55 -4.35
CA LYS A 32 -2.11 -12.88 -4.05
C LYS A 32 -1.34 -13.49 -5.22
N HIS A 33 -2.00 -13.66 -6.37
CA HIS A 33 -1.43 -14.24 -7.59
C HIS A 33 -1.23 -13.17 -8.66
N ALA A 34 0.01 -12.99 -9.12
CA ALA A 34 0.35 -11.97 -10.10
C ALA A 34 -0.40 -12.16 -11.44
N GLU A 35 -0.66 -13.41 -11.84
CA GLU A 35 -1.37 -13.74 -13.08
C GLU A 35 -2.82 -13.22 -13.15
N ASN A 36 -3.43 -12.91 -12.00
CA ASN A 36 -4.78 -12.35 -11.97
C ASN A 36 -4.78 -10.85 -12.26
N TYR A 37 -3.61 -10.22 -12.32
CA TYR A 37 -3.43 -8.82 -12.67
C TYR A 37 -2.88 -8.70 -14.09
N SER A 38 -3.44 -7.77 -14.87
CA SER A 38 -2.84 -7.36 -16.14
C SER A 38 -1.88 -6.20 -15.88
N PHE A 39 -0.59 -6.37 -16.19
CA PHE A 39 0.41 -5.32 -16.01
C PHE A 39 1.55 -5.43 -17.03
N ASP A 40 2.24 -4.31 -17.24
CA ASP A 40 3.44 -4.22 -18.06
C ASP A 40 4.51 -3.44 -17.27
N LEU A 41 5.59 -4.11 -16.89
CA LEU A 41 6.67 -3.49 -16.11
C LEU A 41 7.56 -2.54 -16.93
N THR A 42 7.40 -2.51 -18.26
CA THR A 42 8.11 -1.56 -19.13
C THR A 42 7.35 -0.24 -19.31
N SER A 43 6.06 -0.24 -18.98
CA SER A 43 5.19 0.94 -19.04
C SER A 43 5.49 1.96 -17.92
N ASP A 44 5.07 3.21 -18.11
CA ASP A 44 5.17 4.25 -17.08
C ASP A 44 4.26 3.95 -15.88
N LEU A 45 4.66 4.41 -14.68
CA LEU A 45 3.93 4.16 -13.44
C LEU A 45 2.50 4.69 -13.49
N SER A 46 2.27 5.86 -14.09
CA SER A 46 0.94 6.45 -14.25
C SER A 46 -0.01 5.54 -15.04
N SER A 47 0.50 4.81 -16.04
CA SER A 47 -0.30 3.86 -16.82
C SER A 47 -0.69 2.58 -16.05
N ARG A 48 -0.09 2.36 -14.88
CA ARG A 48 -0.40 1.25 -13.97
C ARG A 48 -1.48 1.61 -12.95
N VAL A 49 -1.97 2.84 -12.97
CA VAL A 49 -3.17 3.24 -12.23
C VAL A 49 -4.39 2.65 -12.95
N LYS A 50 -5.09 1.73 -12.28
CA LYS A 50 -6.19 0.97 -12.89
C LYS A 50 -7.37 0.88 -11.93
N ILE A 51 -8.54 0.58 -12.50
CA ILE A 51 -9.72 0.24 -11.72
C ILE A 51 -9.43 -1.05 -10.95
N ALA A 52 -9.74 -1.07 -9.65
CA ALA A 52 -9.58 -2.25 -8.80
C ALA A 52 -10.43 -3.41 -9.35
N PRO A 53 -9.84 -4.61 -9.58
CA PRO A 53 -10.61 -5.78 -9.99
C PRO A 53 -11.48 -6.31 -8.84
N ASP A 54 -12.60 -6.98 -9.15
CA ASP A 54 -13.55 -7.46 -8.14
C ASP A 54 -12.93 -8.37 -7.09
N PHE A 55 -12.00 -9.23 -7.52
CA PHE A 55 -11.32 -10.13 -6.59
C PHE A 55 -10.47 -9.37 -5.54
N LEU A 56 -9.99 -8.17 -5.87
CA LEU A 56 -9.22 -7.34 -4.94
C LEU A 56 -10.17 -6.67 -3.95
N ILE A 57 -11.32 -6.16 -4.39
CA ILE A 57 -12.35 -5.61 -3.50
C ILE A 57 -12.81 -6.67 -2.50
N ASN A 58 -13.20 -7.86 -2.99
CA ASN A 58 -13.60 -8.98 -2.14
C ASN A 58 -12.50 -9.38 -1.14
N TYR A 59 -11.23 -9.37 -1.56
CA TYR A 59 -10.11 -9.68 -0.68
C TYR A 59 -10.00 -8.68 0.48
N LEU A 60 -10.16 -7.38 0.20
CA LEU A 60 -10.10 -6.32 1.21
C LEU A 60 -11.29 -6.35 2.16
N GLU A 61 -12.49 -6.56 1.62
CA GLU A 61 -13.73 -6.70 2.39
C GLU A 61 -13.67 -7.87 3.39
N ILE A 62 -13.16 -9.02 2.96
CA ILE A 62 -12.92 -10.17 3.84
C ILE A 62 -11.88 -9.83 4.91
N GLY A 63 -10.79 -9.16 4.53
CA GLY A 63 -9.71 -8.78 5.45
C GLY A 63 -10.17 -7.84 6.56
N ASP A 64 -10.96 -6.83 6.20
CA ASP A 64 -11.41 -5.78 7.11
C ASP A 64 -12.82 -6.03 7.70
N SER A 65 -13.47 -7.14 7.32
CA SER A 65 -14.83 -7.50 7.74
C SER A 65 -15.85 -6.38 7.46
N THR A 66 -15.81 -5.81 6.26
CA THR A 66 -16.69 -4.72 5.79
C THR A 66 -17.18 -4.99 4.36
N ASP A 67 -18.27 -4.37 3.94
CA ASP A 67 -18.87 -4.43 2.59
C ASP A 67 -18.95 -3.04 1.92
N ARG A 68 -18.17 -2.08 2.43
CA ARG A 68 -18.26 -0.66 2.05
C ARG A 68 -17.28 -0.27 0.95
N TYR A 69 -16.38 -1.15 0.56
CA TYR A 69 -15.34 -0.83 -0.40
C TYR A 69 -15.90 -0.86 -1.81
N ASP A 70 -15.56 0.16 -2.59
CA ASP A 70 -16.00 0.24 -3.98
C ASP A 70 -14.86 0.69 -4.88
N LYS A 71 -14.98 0.37 -6.16
CA LYS A 71 -14.02 0.78 -7.18
C LYS A 71 -14.07 2.30 -7.34
N TYR A 72 -12.91 2.93 -7.48
CA TYR A 72 -12.82 4.34 -7.81
C TYR A 72 -12.17 4.54 -9.18
N THR A 73 -12.88 5.25 -10.06
CA THR A 73 -12.35 5.70 -11.36
C THR A 73 -11.88 7.14 -11.19
N LEU A 74 -10.59 7.39 -11.48
CA LEU A 74 -10.04 8.74 -11.40
C LEU A 74 -10.74 9.69 -12.38
N SER A 75 -10.96 10.94 -11.95
CA SER A 75 -11.23 12.04 -12.88
C SER A 75 -9.96 12.42 -13.65
N VAL A 76 -10.09 13.29 -14.65
CA VAL A 76 -8.94 13.80 -15.40
C VAL A 76 -7.98 14.58 -14.49
N GLU A 77 -8.53 15.36 -13.56
CA GLU A 77 -7.77 16.16 -12.59
C GLU A 77 -7.03 15.27 -11.58
N ASP A 78 -7.72 14.23 -11.07
CA ASP A 78 -7.13 13.26 -10.16
C ASP A 78 -5.98 12.49 -10.84
N ALA A 79 -6.18 12.08 -12.10
CA ALA A 79 -5.16 11.38 -12.89
C ALA A 79 -3.91 12.25 -13.11
N LEU A 80 -4.10 13.53 -13.44
CA LEU A 80 -3.00 14.48 -13.59
C LEU A 80 -2.24 14.69 -12.27
N LEU A 81 -2.96 14.81 -11.15
CA LEU A 81 -2.34 14.94 -9.83
C LEU A 81 -1.49 13.72 -9.48
N VAL A 82 -1.99 12.52 -9.75
CA VAL A 82 -1.26 11.26 -9.54
C VAL A 82 0.00 11.22 -10.39
N GLU A 83 -0.07 11.59 -11.66
CA GLU A 83 1.11 11.66 -12.54
C GLU A 83 2.15 12.64 -11.98
N ILE A 84 1.75 13.86 -11.62
CA ILE A 84 2.65 14.86 -11.03
C ILE A 84 3.35 14.28 -9.79
N TYR A 85 2.61 13.63 -8.88
CA TYR A 85 3.20 13.13 -7.65
C TYR A 85 4.09 11.91 -7.87
N LEU A 86 3.74 10.99 -8.77
CA LEU A 86 4.61 9.88 -9.15
C LEU A 86 5.95 10.37 -9.72
N THR A 87 5.95 11.47 -10.48
CA THR A 87 7.19 12.07 -10.99
C THR A 87 8.00 12.82 -9.94
N ALA A 88 7.35 13.29 -8.86
CA ALA A 88 7.99 14.02 -7.76
C ALA A 88 8.68 13.11 -6.74
N ILE A 89 8.36 11.82 -6.72
CA ILE A 89 9.00 10.82 -5.85
C ILE A 89 10.51 10.76 -6.16
N PRO A 90 11.40 10.57 -5.15
CA PRO A 90 12.82 10.35 -5.40
C PRO A 90 13.11 9.23 -6.41
N ALA A 91 14.04 9.46 -7.35
CA ALA A 91 14.32 8.56 -8.47
C ALA A 91 14.54 7.09 -8.05
N LYS A 92 15.23 6.84 -6.93
CA LYS A 92 15.46 5.49 -6.40
C LYS A 92 14.15 4.74 -6.10
N PHE A 93 13.13 5.42 -5.61
CA PHE A 93 11.82 4.81 -5.34
C PHE A 93 11.02 4.64 -6.63
N GLN A 94 11.12 5.59 -7.57
CA GLN A 94 10.54 5.41 -8.91
C GLN A 94 11.11 4.16 -9.60
N ASP A 95 12.43 3.96 -9.55
CA ASP A 95 13.09 2.78 -10.13
C ASP A 95 12.58 1.48 -9.50
N MET A 96 12.49 1.44 -8.17
CA MET A 96 11.92 0.32 -7.43
C MET A 96 10.46 0.05 -7.84
N MET A 97 9.62 1.08 -7.90
CA MET A 97 8.23 0.95 -8.31
C MET A 97 8.13 0.48 -9.76
N LYS A 98 8.96 0.98 -10.68
CA LYS A 98 8.97 0.54 -12.08
C LYS A 98 9.28 -0.95 -12.19
N GLN A 99 10.17 -1.47 -11.35
CA GLN A 99 10.55 -2.89 -11.34
C GLN A 99 9.53 -3.80 -10.65
N LYS A 100 8.80 -3.31 -9.64
CA LYS A 100 8.02 -4.17 -8.73
C LYS A 100 6.55 -3.83 -8.60
N CYS A 101 6.14 -2.59 -8.83
CA CYS A 101 4.76 -2.16 -8.69
C CYS A 101 3.94 -2.52 -9.94
N ILE A 102 3.04 -3.48 -9.80
CA ILE A 102 2.22 -4.00 -10.90
C ILE A 102 0.89 -3.25 -11.06
N GLY A 103 0.49 -2.48 -10.06
CA GLY A 103 -0.75 -1.70 -10.11
C GLY A 103 -0.91 -0.74 -8.94
N LEU A 104 -1.59 0.38 -9.22
CA LEU A 104 -2.10 1.31 -8.22
C LEU A 104 -3.62 1.33 -8.36
N PHE A 105 -4.32 0.97 -7.30
CA PHE A 105 -5.77 0.80 -7.28
C PHE A 105 -6.38 1.76 -6.29
N PHE A 106 -7.20 2.69 -6.79
CA PHE A 106 -7.98 3.56 -5.91
C PHE A 106 -9.26 2.85 -5.49
N VAL A 107 -9.46 2.74 -4.18
CA VAL A 107 -10.61 2.06 -3.57
C VAL A 107 -11.35 3.07 -2.71
N LYS A 108 -12.60 3.35 -3.08
CA LYS A 108 -13.48 4.26 -2.36
C LYS A 108 -13.76 3.69 -0.96
N ASP A 109 -13.81 4.59 0.01
CA ASP A 109 -14.08 4.28 1.42
C ASP A 109 -13.04 3.33 2.07
N PHE A 110 -11.88 3.14 1.42
CA PHE A 110 -10.77 2.33 1.94
C PHE A 110 -10.29 2.83 3.31
N MET A 111 -10.06 1.92 4.25
CA MET A 111 -9.61 2.29 5.60
C MET A 111 -8.16 2.80 5.59
N GLY A 112 -7.97 4.05 6.00
CA GLY A 112 -6.67 4.71 5.98
C GLY A 112 -6.37 5.45 4.67
N GLY A 113 -5.11 5.77 4.43
CA GLY A 113 -4.68 6.52 3.24
C GLY A 113 -4.27 5.62 2.08
N GLY A 114 -3.65 4.50 2.41
CA GLY A 114 -3.23 3.51 1.43
C GLY A 114 -2.49 2.37 2.10
N MET A 115 -2.31 1.28 1.34
CA MET A 115 -1.59 0.09 1.73
C MET A 115 -0.81 -0.42 0.53
N THR A 116 0.40 -0.92 0.78
CA THR A 116 1.13 -1.72 -0.22
C THR A 116 1.02 -3.17 0.18
N ASP A 117 0.69 -4.02 -0.78
CA ASP A 117 0.60 -5.47 -0.58
C ASP A 117 1.35 -6.19 -1.70
N PHE A 118 1.64 -7.48 -1.50
CA PHE A 118 2.48 -8.29 -2.40
C PHE A 118 1.70 -9.41 -3.07
N VAL A 119 2.22 -9.83 -4.22
CA VAL A 119 1.78 -10.98 -4.99
C VAL A 119 2.99 -11.80 -5.44
N PHE A 120 2.74 -13.07 -5.74
CA PHE A 120 3.74 -13.94 -6.35
C PHE A 120 3.28 -14.38 -7.74
N ASP A 121 4.23 -14.51 -8.67
CA ASP A 121 3.99 -15.26 -9.91
C ASP A 121 4.27 -16.77 -9.72
N LYS A 122 3.97 -17.55 -10.75
CA LYS A 122 4.20 -19.01 -10.78
C LYS A 122 5.67 -19.41 -10.63
N SER A 123 6.61 -18.49 -10.87
CA SER A 123 8.04 -18.70 -10.69
C SER A 123 8.53 -18.27 -9.30
N GLY A 124 7.63 -17.80 -8.43
CA GLY A 124 7.94 -17.32 -7.08
C GLY A 124 8.52 -15.90 -7.05
N ASN A 125 8.47 -15.16 -8.16
CA ASN A 125 8.88 -13.76 -8.14
C ASN A 125 7.84 -12.92 -7.41
N MET A 126 8.31 -12.11 -6.46
CA MET A 126 7.46 -11.17 -5.72
C MET A 126 7.33 -9.85 -6.48
N TYR A 127 6.09 -9.38 -6.56
CA TYR A 127 5.69 -8.05 -7.01
C TYR A 127 4.78 -7.39 -5.96
N VAL A 128 4.51 -6.10 -6.13
CA VAL A 128 3.65 -5.34 -5.22
C VAL A 128 2.56 -4.58 -5.96
N TYR A 129 1.45 -4.35 -5.30
CA TYR A 129 0.45 -3.37 -5.74
C TYR A 129 0.13 -2.43 -4.59
N MET A 130 -0.37 -1.24 -4.95
CA MET A 130 -0.80 -0.25 -3.97
C MET A 130 -2.32 -0.12 -4.01
N ILE A 131 -2.94 -0.06 -2.84
CA ILE A 131 -4.33 0.32 -2.64
C ILE A 131 -4.32 1.72 -2.05
N LEU A 132 -5.07 2.65 -2.62
CA LEU A 132 -5.07 4.06 -2.24
C LEU A 132 -6.50 4.51 -1.97
N ASN A 133 -6.71 5.23 -0.88
CA ASN A 133 -7.99 5.88 -0.61
C ASN A 133 -8.08 7.18 -1.43
N PRO A 134 -9.07 7.37 -2.32
CA PRO A 134 -9.19 8.58 -3.13
C PRO A 134 -9.39 9.86 -2.31
N ALA A 135 -9.73 9.78 -1.02
CA ALA A 135 -9.78 10.94 -0.13
C ALA A 135 -8.43 11.69 -0.08
N ILE A 136 -7.30 10.98 -0.17
CA ILE A 136 -5.95 11.59 -0.13
C ILE A 136 -5.65 12.49 -1.34
N LEU A 137 -6.45 12.40 -2.41
CA LEU A 137 -6.36 13.29 -3.58
C LEU A 137 -6.98 14.66 -3.30
N LYS A 138 -7.85 14.75 -2.29
CA LYS A 138 -8.68 15.93 -2.01
C LYS A 138 -8.38 16.55 -0.64
N THR A 139 -7.74 15.81 0.26
CA THR A 139 -7.32 16.30 1.56
C THR A 139 -5.96 16.99 1.46
N PRO A 140 -5.84 18.28 1.83
CA PRO A 140 -4.55 18.96 1.91
C PRO A 140 -3.57 18.21 2.84
N LEU A 141 -2.28 18.24 2.52
CA LEU A 141 -1.25 17.51 3.24
C LEU A 141 -1.23 17.86 4.74
N SER A 142 -1.35 19.13 5.09
CA SER A 142 -1.42 19.57 6.50
C SER A 142 -2.60 18.97 7.27
N GLU A 143 -3.77 18.88 6.64
CA GLU A 143 -4.96 18.24 7.22
C GLU A 143 -4.77 16.72 7.31
N TRP A 144 -4.17 16.11 6.29
CA TRP A 144 -3.88 14.68 6.27
C TRP A 144 -2.91 14.27 7.39
N ILE A 145 -1.81 15.00 7.54
CA ILE A 145 -0.83 14.75 8.62
C ILE A 145 -1.47 15.00 9.99
N TRP A 146 -2.26 16.06 10.13
CA TRP A 146 -2.98 16.30 11.38
C TRP A 146 -3.93 15.15 11.74
N TYR A 147 -4.70 14.64 10.76
CA TYR A 147 -5.57 13.48 10.96
C TYR A 147 -4.76 12.24 11.39
N ARG A 148 -3.64 11.97 10.72
CA ARG A 148 -2.75 10.84 11.05
C ARG A 148 -2.17 10.97 12.46
N ASP A 149 -1.63 12.12 12.81
CA ASP A 149 -1.04 12.37 14.12
C ASP A 149 -2.10 12.21 15.22
N THR A 150 -3.26 12.84 15.06
CA THR A 150 -4.33 12.83 16.07
C THR A 150 -5.04 11.48 16.19
N SER A 151 -5.04 10.64 15.14
CA SER A 151 -5.64 9.29 15.21
C SER A 151 -5.00 8.37 16.24
N THR A 152 -3.75 8.64 16.63
CA THR A 152 -3.00 7.83 17.61
C THR A 152 -3.27 8.25 19.05
N PHE A 153 -3.79 9.46 19.27
CA PHE A 153 -3.97 10.04 20.59
C PHE A 153 -5.44 10.22 20.94
N ARG A 154 -5.78 9.97 22.21
CA ARG A 154 -7.03 10.50 22.77
C ARG A 154 -6.81 11.97 23.04
N MET A 155 -7.43 12.82 22.23
CA MET A 155 -7.32 14.27 22.37
C MET A 155 -8.05 14.71 23.64
N GLU A 156 -7.31 14.95 24.70
CA GLU A 156 -7.80 15.66 25.89
C GLU A 156 -7.61 17.17 25.67
N GLU A 157 -8.50 18.01 26.23
CA GLU A 157 -8.51 19.47 26.02
C GLU A 157 -7.16 20.15 26.36
N LYS A 158 -6.31 19.51 27.16
CA LYS A 158 -5.02 20.04 27.63
C LYS A 158 -3.91 20.04 26.58
N TYR A 159 -3.95 19.15 25.58
CA TYR A 159 -2.87 19.01 24.60
C TYR A 159 -3.39 19.21 23.18
N LYS A 160 -2.69 20.05 22.41
CA LYS A 160 -3.00 20.29 21.00
C LYS A 160 -1.81 19.90 20.14
N ILE A 161 -2.05 19.06 19.14
CA ILE A 161 -1.11 18.76 18.07
C ILE A 161 -1.37 19.76 16.93
N SER A 162 -0.30 20.38 16.45
CA SER A 162 -0.34 21.25 15.27
C SER A 162 0.87 20.98 14.40
N ASN A 163 0.69 21.02 13.08
CA ASN A 163 1.77 21.05 12.12
C ASN A 163 1.79 22.41 11.39
N SER A 164 2.95 22.80 10.88
CA SER A 164 3.15 24.03 10.11
C SER A 164 3.33 23.73 8.61
N LEU A 165 2.72 22.64 8.13
CA LEU A 165 2.76 22.28 6.72
C LEU A 165 1.80 23.18 5.94
N GLY A 166 2.16 23.48 4.69
CA GLY A 166 1.30 24.24 3.80
C GLY A 166 0.12 23.42 3.26
N ARG A 167 -0.66 24.03 2.36
CA ARG A 167 -1.86 23.43 1.73
C ARG A 167 -1.69 23.21 0.22
N GLU A 168 -0.46 23.36 -0.28
CA GLU A 168 -0.12 23.30 -1.71
C GLU A 168 -0.07 21.85 -2.21
N TYR A 169 0.18 20.90 -1.32
CA TYR A 169 0.18 19.48 -1.62
C TYR A 169 -1.02 18.77 -0.99
N MET A 170 -1.43 17.67 -1.60
CA MET A 170 -2.49 16.78 -1.12
C MET A 170 -1.87 15.58 -0.38
N GLY A 171 -2.66 14.90 0.44
CA GLY A 171 -2.22 13.75 1.24
C GLY A 171 -1.57 12.62 0.43
N LEU A 172 -1.85 12.54 -0.87
CA LEU A 172 -1.22 11.58 -1.78
C LEU A 172 0.31 11.65 -1.73
N ILE A 173 0.93 12.84 -1.66
CA ILE A 173 2.41 12.97 -1.70
C ILE A 173 3.10 12.30 -0.51
N HIS A 174 2.40 12.19 0.62
CA HIS A 174 2.89 11.50 1.81
C HIS A 174 2.62 9.99 1.76
N THR A 175 1.65 9.56 0.97
CA THR A 175 1.24 8.15 0.89
C THR A 175 2.05 7.35 -0.13
N LEU A 176 2.56 8.02 -1.16
CA LEU A 176 3.46 7.47 -2.17
C LEU A 176 4.92 7.40 -1.66
#